data_AF-A0A671MBF7-F1
#
_entry.id   AF-A0A671MBF7-F1
#
_cell.length_a   1.000
_cell.length_b   1.000
_cell.length_c   1.000
_cell.angle_alpha   90.00
_cell.angle_beta   90.00
_cell.angle_gamma   90.00
#
_symmetry.space_group_name_H-M   'P 1'
#
loop_
_entity.id
_entity.type
_entity.pdbx_description
1 polymer ?
#
loop_
_entity_poly.entity_id
_entity_poly.type
_entity_poly.pdbx_seq_one_letter_code
_entity_poly.pdbx_strand_id
1 'polypeptide(L)' 'ISALQLTHPKLYVVTWNVATAEPPDDVNSLLQLSSPKKPDLYVIG' A
#
# COMPACT_ATOMS: atom_id res chain seq x y z
N ILE A 1 24.98 0.48 23.92
CA ILE A 1 24.47 0.69 22.53
C ILE A 1 23.01 0.28 22.56
N SER A 2 22.12 1.26 22.74
CA SER A 2 20.68 0.99 22.83
C SER A 2 20.22 0.43 21.49
N ALA A 3 19.37 -0.58 21.52
CA ALA A 3 18.83 -1.22 20.33
C ALA A 3 18.28 -0.16 19.37
N LEU A 4 18.96 0.04 18.24
CA LEU A 4 18.28 0.52 17.05
C LEU A 4 17.22 -0.55 16.78
N GLN A 5 15.99 -0.29 17.21
CA GLN A 5 14.84 -1.08 16.77
C GLN A 5 14.87 -1.01 15.25
N LEU A 6 15.34 -2.07 14.60
CA LEU A 6 15.18 -2.28 13.18
C LEU A 6 13.68 -2.44 12.95
N THR A 7 13.01 -1.33 12.71
CA THR A 7 11.64 -1.33 12.23
C THR A 7 11.67 -1.94 10.84
N HIS A 8 11.09 -3.13 10.68
CA HIS A 8 10.90 -3.74 9.37
C HIS A 8 10.03 -2.82 8.50
N PRO A 9 10.34 -2.64 7.21
CA PRO A 9 9.52 -1.84 6.32
C PRO A 9 8.14 -2.48 6.16
N LYS A 10 7.11 -1.65 6.29
CA LYS A 10 5.71 -2.01 6.03
C LYS A 10 5.48 -1.94 4.52
N LEU A 11 5.49 -3.09 3.88
CA LEU A 11 5.22 -3.23 2.45
C LEU A 11 3.73 -3.49 2.22
N TYR A 12 3.13 -2.74 1.30
CA TYR A 12 1.77 -3.00 0.80
C TYR A 12 1.84 -3.33 -0.68
N VAL A 13 1.39 -4.53 -1.04
CA VAL A 13 1.30 -4.99 -2.43
C VAL A 13 -0.16 -5.08 -2.81
N VAL A 14 -0.51 -4.38 -3.88
CA VAL A 14 -1.87 -4.32 -4.42
C VAL A 14 -1.79 -4.82 -5.85
N THR A 15 -2.63 -5.81 -6.19
CA THR A 15 -2.80 -6.24 -7.57
C THR A 15 -4.22 -6.03 -8.03
N TRP A 16 -4.39 -5.49 -9.23
CA TRP A 16 -5.71 -5.35 -9.84
C TRP A 16 -5.70 -5.78 -11.30
N ASN A 17 -6.41 -6.87 -11.58
CA ASN A 17 -6.68 -7.29 -12.95
C ASN A 17 -7.77 -6.38 -13.54
N VAL A 18 -7.34 -5.41 -14.36
CA VAL A 18 -8.20 -4.41 -14.98
C VAL A 18 -9.03 -5.00 -16.13
N ALA A 19 -8.53 -6.02 -16.83
CA ALA A 19 -9.10 -6.47 -18.12
C ALA A 19 -9.46 -5.28 -19.03
N THR A 20 -10.75 -4.96 -19.20
CA THR A 20 -11.25 -3.79 -19.93
C THR A 20 -12.01 -2.80 -19.04
N ALA A 21 -11.96 -2.97 -17.72
CA ALA A 21 -12.62 -2.07 -16.78
C ALA A 21 -11.92 -0.71 -16.78
N GLU A 22 -12.71 0.36 -16.70
CA GLU A 22 -12.13 1.68 -16.46
C GLU A 22 -11.52 1.75 -15.04
N PRO A 23 -10.41 2.50 -14.86
CA PRO A 23 -9.88 2.80 -13.54
C PRO A 23 -10.97 3.43 -12.66
N PRO A 24 -11.07 3.07 -11.36
CA PRO A 24 -12.03 3.72 -10.48
C PRO A 24 -11.66 5.19 -10.32
N ASP A 25 -12.67 6.04 -10.16
CA ASP A 25 -12.49 7.48 -9.91
C ASP A 25 -11.70 7.76 -8.62
N ASP A 26 -11.70 6.79 -7.68
CA ASP A 26 -10.94 6.85 -6.43
C ASP A 26 -10.27 5.50 -6.12
N VAL A 27 -9.00 5.56 -5.73
CA VAL A 27 -8.17 4.41 -5.34
C VAL A 27 -7.97 4.32 -3.83
N ASN A 28 -8.58 5.21 -3.02
CA ASN A 28 -8.43 5.19 -1.56
C ASN A 28 -8.75 3.83 -0.94
N SER A 29 -9.83 3.19 -1.40
CA SER A 29 -10.24 1.87 -0.92
C SER A 29 -9.24 0.79 -1.34
N LEU A 30 -8.75 0.86 -2.58
CA LEU A 30 -7.78 -0.07 -3.15
C LEU A 30 -6.41 0.02 -2.46
N LEU A 31 -5.96 1.24 -2.14
CA LEU A 31 -4.66 1.53 -1.53
C LEU A 31 -4.72 1.71 0.00
N GLN A 32 -5.92 1.60 0.60
CA GLN A 32 -6.18 1.80 2.02
C GLN A 32 -5.59 3.11 2.58
N LEU A 33 -5.62 4.20 1.81
CA LEU A 33 -4.93 5.46 2.16
C LEU A 33 -5.53 6.18 3.39
N SER A 34 -6.78 5.87 3.72
CA SER A 34 -7.44 6.34 4.95
C SER A 34 -7.03 5.55 6.20
N SER A 35 -6.26 4.47 6.05
CA SER A 35 -5.78 3.67 7.16
C SER A 35 -4.84 4.47 8.07
N PRO A 36 -4.97 4.37 9.40
CA PRO A 36 -4.02 4.97 10.32
C PRO A 36 -2.63 4.31 10.23
N LYS A 37 -2.53 3.13 9.61
CA LYS A 37 -1.25 2.47 9.32
C LYS A 37 -0.71 2.94 7.97
N LYS A 38 0.30 3.79 8.01
CA LYS A 38 1.04 4.22 6.82
C LYS A 38 2.10 3.18 6.46
N PRO A 39 2.05 2.58 5.26
CA PRO A 39 3.13 1.75 4.76
C PRO A 39 4.32 2.62 4.32
N ASP A 40 5.49 2.00 4.28
CA ASP A 40 6.73 2.62 3.85
C ASP A 40 6.91 2.52 2.33
N LEU A 41 6.29 1.51 1.69
CA LEU A 41 6.34 1.29 0.26
C LEU A 41 5.02 0.66 -0.26
N TYR A 42 4.53 1.19 -1.39
CA TYR A 42 3.47 0.59 -2.19
C TYR A 42 4.05 -0.05 -3.45
N VAL A 43 3.63 -1.28 -3.73
CA VAL A 43 3.87 -1.97 -5.01
C VAL A 43 2.51 -2.25 -5.64
N ILE A 44 2.29 -1.73 -6.84
CA ILE A 44 1.02 -1.82 -7.57
C ILE A 44 1.28 -2.56 -8.89
N GLY A 45 0.47 -3.57 -9.21
CA GLY A 45 0.61 -4.39 -10.42
C GLY A 45 -0.67 -4.96 -10.97
#